data_AF-A0A0P7Y9C5-F1
#
_entry.id   AF-A0A0P7Y9C5-F1
#
_cell.length_a   1.000
_cell.length_b   1.000
_cell.length_c   1.000
_cell.angle_alpha   90.00
_cell.angle_beta   90.00
_cell.angle_gamma   90.00
#
_symmetry.space_group_name_H-M   'P 1'
#
loop_
_entity.id
_entity.type
_entity.pdbx_description
1 polymer ?
#
loop_
_entity_poly.entity_id
_entity_poly.type
_entity_poly.pdbx_seq_one_letter_code
_entity_poly.pdbx_strand_id
1 'polypeptide(L)'
;MSKEGQRHAAELKRLEEKKKALEDALMRLARDEAEAQEVAELAHEVEQLETQVKAARAAASMEKMMTKNELANSPVDVRKAAAANREAAERQLDELAKQMQQPGESFHKAYDRALSTDMGKALMQTRDDAQELERGGVTSMHLAEARKNLLSGTGSRQGGNAATEMEG
;
A
#
# COMPACT_ATOMS: atom_id res chain seq x y z
N MET A 1 69.32 -31.02 -2.37
CA MET A 1 67.90 -31.01 -1.97
C MET A 1 67.31 -32.39 -2.20
N SER A 2 66.53 -32.95 -1.27
CA SER A 2 65.89 -34.27 -1.43
C SER A 2 64.64 -34.19 -2.32
N LYS A 3 64.28 -35.29 -2.98
CA LYS A 3 63.06 -35.39 -3.81
C LYS A 3 61.79 -35.09 -3.02
N GLU A 4 61.79 -35.39 -1.72
CA GLU A 4 60.69 -35.15 -0.80
C GLU A 4 60.54 -33.64 -0.48
N GLY A 5 61.65 -32.94 -0.24
CA GLY A 5 61.63 -31.48 -0.08
C GLY A 5 61.14 -30.73 -1.32
N GLN A 6 61.46 -31.24 -2.52
CA GLN A 6 60.95 -30.69 -3.78
C GLN A 6 59.44 -30.92 -3.96
N ARG A 7 58.92 -32.09 -3.54
CA ARG A 7 57.48 -32.37 -3.57
C ARG A 7 56.70 -31.48 -2.61
N HIS A 8 57.19 -31.33 -1.38
CA HIS A 8 56.57 -30.44 -0.40
C HIS A 8 56.59 -28.99 -0.87
N ALA A 9 57.70 -28.50 -1.44
CA ALA A 9 57.75 -27.13 -1.97
C ALA A 9 56.76 -26.90 -3.12
N ALA A 10 56.60 -27.88 -4.02
CA ALA A 10 55.65 -27.79 -5.12
C ALA A 10 54.18 -27.83 -4.62
N GLU A 11 53.91 -28.67 -3.63
CA GLU A 11 52.57 -28.77 -3.02
C GLU A 11 52.20 -27.51 -2.23
N LEU A 12 53.16 -26.93 -1.51
CA LEU A 12 52.98 -25.68 -0.77
C LEU A 12 52.65 -24.52 -1.72
N LYS A 13 53.39 -24.40 -2.82
CA LYS A 13 53.11 -23.41 -3.87
C LYS A 13 51.71 -23.59 -4.47
N ARG A 14 51.31 -24.83 -4.75
CA ARG A 14 49.98 -25.13 -5.29
C ARG A 14 48.87 -24.76 -4.30
N LEU A 15 49.08 -25.00 -3.01
CA LEU A 15 48.12 -24.65 -1.96
C LEU A 15 48.02 -23.13 -1.80
N GLU A 16 49.12 -22.39 -1.88
CA GLU A 16 49.14 -20.93 -1.86
C GLU A 16 48.40 -20.32 -3.05
N GLU A 17 48.64 -20.83 -4.26
CA GLU A 17 47.93 -20.38 -5.47
C GLU A 17 46.43 -20.67 -5.38
N LYS A 18 46.05 -21.85 -4.88
CA LYS A 18 44.64 -22.22 -4.68
C LYS A 18 43.98 -21.35 -3.60
N LYS A 19 44.68 -21.07 -2.50
CA LYS A 19 44.20 -20.19 -1.44
C LYS A 19 43.93 -18.79 -1.98
N LYS A 20 44.86 -18.22 -2.73
CA LYS A 20 44.70 -16.90 -3.34
C LYS A 20 43.50 -16.85 -4.31
N ALA A 21 43.35 -17.87 -5.15
CA ALA A 21 42.20 -17.97 -6.05
C ALA A 21 40.86 -18.04 -5.31
N LEU A 22 40.80 -18.70 -4.15
CA LEU A 22 39.61 -18.77 -3.32
C LEU A 22 39.33 -17.43 -2.61
N GLU A 23 40.36 -16.75 -2.10
CA GLU A 23 40.22 -15.41 -1.50
C GLU A 23 39.69 -14.38 -2.53
N ASP A 24 40.21 -14.40 -3.75
CA ASP A 24 39.74 -13.54 -4.84
C ASP A 24 38.28 -13.86 -5.22
N ALA A 25 37.88 -15.14 -5.23
CA ALA A 25 36.51 -15.55 -5.50
C ALA A 25 35.54 -15.12 -4.37
N LEU A 26 35.96 -15.21 -3.12
CA LEU A 26 35.18 -14.75 -1.97
C LEU A 26 34.94 -13.24 -2.00
N MET A 27 35.96 -12.44 -2.35
CA MET A 27 35.79 -11.00 -2.48
C MET A 27 34.81 -10.61 -3.59
N ARG A 28 34.81 -11.35 -4.71
CA ARG A 28 33.82 -11.13 -5.80
C ARG A 28 32.41 -11.49 -5.34
N LEU A 29 32.23 -12.66 -4.73
CA LEU A 29 30.93 -13.09 -4.22
C LEU A 29 30.35 -12.12 -3.19
N ALA A 30 31.17 -11.61 -2.26
CA ALA A 30 30.73 -10.63 -1.27
C ALA A 30 30.26 -9.32 -1.92
N ARG A 31 30.88 -8.92 -3.04
CA ARG A 31 30.45 -7.75 -3.81
C ARG A 31 29.15 -8.01 -4.57
N ASP A 32 29.06 -9.15 -5.25
CA ASP A 32 27.86 -9.54 -5.99
C ASP A 32 26.64 -9.69 -5.05
N GLU A 33 26.85 -10.18 -3.82
CA GLU A 33 25.81 -10.28 -2.79
C GLU A 33 25.35 -8.92 -2.29
N ALA A 34 26.26 -7.95 -2.11
CA ALA A 34 25.91 -6.58 -1.76
C ALA A 34 25.13 -5.89 -2.89
N GLU A 35 25.56 -6.07 -4.15
CA GLU A 35 24.85 -5.54 -5.33
C GLU A 35 23.46 -6.20 -5.47
N ALA A 36 23.33 -7.50 -5.17
CA ALA A 36 22.05 -8.19 -5.18
C ALA A 36 21.08 -7.70 -4.10
N GLN A 37 21.58 -7.32 -2.92
CA GLN A 37 20.76 -6.71 -1.87
C GLN A 37 20.24 -5.33 -2.29
N GLU A 38 21.11 -4.47 -2.85
CA GLU A 38 20.70 -3.15 -3.35
C GLU A 38 19.64 -3.25 -4.46
N VAL A 39 19.81 -4.20 -5.38
CA VAL A 39 18.80 -4.47 -6.44
C VAL A 39 17.48 -4.93 -5.84
N ALA A 40 17.48 -5.75 -4.78
CA ALA A 40 16.27 -6.19 -4.12
C ALA A 40 15.53 -5.04 -3.40
N GLU A 41 16.27 -4.14 -2.75
CA GLU A 41 15.71 -2.93 -2.12
C GLU A 41 15.08 -2.00 -3.17
N LEU A 42 15.79 -1.73 -4.27
CA LEU A 42 15.28 -0.92 -5.37
C LEU A 42 14.04 -1.55 -6.03
N ALA A 43 14.02 -2.87 -6.21
CA ALA A 43 12.86 -3.58 -6.74
C ALA A 43 11.63 -3.40 -5.83
N HIS A 44 11.83 -3.46 -4.51
CA HIS A 44 10.75 -3.21 -3.55
C HIS A 44 10.26 -1.76 -3.63
N GLU A 45 11.16 -0.79 -3.71
CA GLU A 45 10.79 0.63 -3.80
C GLU A 45 10.03 0.94 -5.10
N VAL A 46 10.43 0.33 -6.23
CA VAL A 46 9.70 0.41 -7.50
C VAL A 46 8.29 -0.16 -7.36
N GLU A 47 8.11 -1.31 -6.72
CA GLU A 47 6.77 -1.89 -6.50
C GLU A 47 5.87 -0.97 -5.65
N GLN A 48 6.43 -0.36 -4.60
CA GLN A 48 5.69 0.62 -3.79
C GLN A 48 5.29 1.85 -4.62
N LEU A 49 6.21 2.39 -5.43
CA LEU A 49 5.94 3.53 -6.31
C LEU A 49 4.88 3.19 -7.37
N GLU A 50 4.93 2.02 -7.99
CA GLU A 50 3.91 1.58 -8.94
C GLU A 50 2.54 1.50 -8.28
N THR A 51 2.48 1.03 -7.05
CA THR A 51 1.25 0.97 -6.26
C THR A 51 0.72 2.37 -5.95
N GLN A 52 1.58 3.30 -5.54
CA GLN A 52 1.21 4.70 -5.32
C GLN A 52 0.74 5.38 -6.60
N VAL A 53 1.39 5.12 -7.74
CA VAL A 53 0.98 5.64 -9.06
C VAL A 53 -0.39 5.09 -9.46
N LYS A 54 -0.65 3.79 -9.25
CA LYS A 54 -1.97 3.19 -9.50
C LYS A 54 -3.04 3.83 -8.62
N ALA A 55 -2.76 4.02 -7.33
CA ALA A 55 -3.68 4.68 -6.39
C ALA A 55 -3.94 6.13 -6.78
N ALA A 56 -2.90 6.90 -7.12
CA ALA A 56 -3.02 8.29 -7.57
C ALA A 56 -3.80 8.41 -8.89
N ARG A 57 -3.57 7.48 -9.83
CA ARG A 57 -4.36 7.42 -11.08
C ARG A 57 -5.82 7.06 -10.82
N ALA A 58 -6.10 6.15 -9.90
CA ALA A 58 -7.46 5.81 -9.50
C ALA A 58 -8.14 7.02 -8.82
N ALA A 59 -7.45 7.73 -7.93
CA ALA A 59 -7.94 8.95 -7.28
C ALA A 59 -8.22 10.07 -8.29
N ALA A 60 -7.30 10.33 -9.22
CA ALA A 60 -7.49 11.32 -10.28
C ALA A 60 -8.65 10.93 -11.23
N SER A 61 -8.84 9.64 -11.49
CA SER A 61 -9.98 9.13 -12.26
C SER A 61 -11.30 9.33 -11.50
N MET A 62 -11.30 9.14 -10.17
CA MET A 62 -12.45 9.43 -9.31
C MET A 62 -12.78 10.92 -9.27
N GLU A 63 -11.80 11.81 -9.12
CA GLU A 63 -11.99 13.27 -9.17
C GLU A 63 -12.58 13.69 -10.53
N LYS A 64 -12.07 13.12 -11.63
CA LYS A 64 -12.61 13.34 -12.96
C LYS A 64 -14.02 12.77 -13.14
N MET A 65 -14.36 11.66 -12.48
CA MET A 65 -15.72 11.14 -12.47
C MET A 65 -16.65 11.98 -11.60
N MET A 66 -16.22 12.50 -10.46
CA MET A 66 -17.04 13.36 -9.60
C MET A 66 -17.32 14.71 -10.26
N THR A 67 -16.31 15.34 -10.86
CA THR A 67 -16.48 16.56 -11.67
C THR A 67 -17.31 16.32 -12.93
N LYS A 68 -17.26 15.11 -13.51
CA LYS A 68 -18.16 14.70 -14.60
C LYS A 68 -19.56 14.28 -14.10
N ASN A 69 -19.70 13.87 -12.84
CA ASN A 69 -20.98 13.53 -12.19
C ASN A 69 -21.73 14.78 -11.72
N GLU A 70 -21.04 15.89 -11.45
CA GLU A 70 -21.69 17.21 -11.41
C GLU A 70 -22.36 17.56 -12.75
N LEU A 71 -21.97 16.89 -13.85
CA LEU A 71 -22.67 16.88 -15.14
C LEU A 71 -23.56 15.64 -15.41
N ALA A 72 -23.53 14.59 -14.57
CA ALA A 72 -24.35 13.39 -14.77
C ALA A 72 -25.58 13.42 -13.85
N ASN A 73 -26.65 14.01 -14.36
CA ASN A 73 -27.92 14.24 -13.68
C ASN A 73 -28.76 12.98 -13.36
N SER A 74 -28.18 11.80 -13.12
CA SER A 74 -28.95 10.57 -12.86
C SER A 74 -28.40 9.70 -11.72
N PRO A 75 -29.23 9.37 -10.70
CA PRO A 75 -28.90 8.42 -9.63
C PRO A 75 -28.46 7.03 -10.13
N VAL A 76 -28.84 6.65 -11.36
CA VAL A 76 -28.45 5.38 -11.98
C VAL A 76 -26.96 5.34 -12.32
N ASP A 77 -26.40 6.46 -12.77
CA ASP A 77 -24.99 6.55 -13.14
C ASP A 77 -24.08 6.52 -11.90
N VAL A 78 -24.54 7.13 -10.80
CA VAL A 78 -23.88 7.07 -9.49
C VAL A 78 -23.80 5.62 -8.98
N ARG A 79 -24.91 4.86 -9.04
CA ARG A 79 -24.93 3.45 -8.61
C ARG A 79 -24.03 2.58 -9.48
N LYS A 80 -24.03 2.79 -10.79
CA LYS A 80 -23.16 2.05 -11.72
C LYS A 80 -21.69 2.32 -11.46
N ALA A 81 -21.32 3.57 -11.22
CA ALA A 81 -19.96 3.95 -10.85
C ALA A 81 -19.56 3.35 -9.49
N ALA A 82 -20.47 3.36 -8.52
CA ALA A 82 -20.25 2.77 -7.21
C ALA A 82 -20.01 1.25 -7.30
N ALA A 83 -20.81 0.52 -8.08
CA ALA A 83 -20.61 -0.92 -8.30
C ALA A 83 -19.22 -1.22 -8.92
N ALA A 84 -18.80 -0.42 -9.91
CA ALA A 84 -17.47 -0.56 -10.52
C ALA A 84 -16.34 -0.29 -9.52
N ASN A 85 -16.50 0.71 -8.64
CA ASN A 85 -15.53 1.02 -7.60
C ASN A 85 -15.45 -0.08 -6.54
N ARG A 86 -16.59 -0.68 -6.15
CA ARG A 86 -16.62 -1.82 -5.23
C ARG A 86 -15.82 -2.99 -5.78
N GLU A 87 -16.08 -3.35 -7.04
CA GLU A 87 -15.38 -4.45 -7.71
C GLU A 87 -13.88 -4.16 -7.89
N ALA A 88 -13.50 -2.90 -8.17
CA ALA A 88 -12.11 -2.50 -8.26
C ALA A 88 -11.38 -2.61 -6.90
N ALA A 89 -12.02 -2.19 -5.81
CA ALA A 89 -11.46 -2.30 -4.46
C ALA A 89 -11.29 -3.76 -4.03
N GLU A 90 -12.25 -4.64 -4.38
CA GLU A 90 -12.16 -6.08 -4.14
C GLU A 90 -10.97 -6.71 -4.89
N ARG A 91 -10.78 -6.37 -6.17
CA ARG A 91 -9.62 -6.84 -6.96
C ARG A 91 -8.29 -6.37 -6.37
N GLN A 92 -8.22 -5.13 -5.91
CA GLN A 92 -7.01 -4.59 -5.29
C GLN A 92 -6.69 -5.26 -3.95
N LEU A 93 -7.71 -5.64 -3.17
CA LEU A 93 -7.52 -6.45 -1.96
C LEU A 93 -6.99 -7.85 -2.30
N ASP A 94 -7.51 -8.48 -3.35
CA ASP A 94 -7.02 -9.79 -3.82
C ASP A 94 -5.58 -9.73 -4.33
N GLU A 95 -5.22 -8.67 -5.05
CA GLU A 95 -3.85 -8.45 -5.52
C GLU A 95 -2.88 -8.23 -4.35
N LEU A 96 -3.26 -7.39 -3.39
CA LEU A 96 -2.49 -7.15 -2.18
C LEU A 96 -2.28 -8.46 -1.38
N ALA A 97 -3.34 -9.26 -1.24
CA ALA A 97 -3.25 -10.56 -0.60
C ALA A 97 -2.30 -11.52 -1.33
N LYS A 98 -2.30 -11.54 -2.67
CA LYS A 98 -1.35 -12.34 -3.47
C LYS A 98 0.10 -11.88 -3.28
N GLN A 99 0.34 -10.57 -3.28
CA GLN A 99 1.68 -10.00 -3.07
C GLN A 99 2.22 -10.32 -1.67
N MET A 100 1.34 -10.32 -0.67
CA MET A 100 1.70 -10.63 0.72
C MET A 100 1.75 -12.12 1.05
N GLN A 101 1.37 -12.99 0.11
CA GLN A 101 1.29 -14.43 0.33
C GLN A 101 2.69 -15.05 0.41
N GLN A 102 3.00 -15.67 1.54
CA GLN A 102 4.27 -16.38 1.69
C GLN A 102 4.24 -17.77 1.05
N PRO A 103 5.40 -18.34 0.66
CA PRO A 103 5.46 -19.70 0.13
C PRO A 103 4.83 -20.71 1.10
N GLY A 104 3.87 -21.50 0.61
CA GLY A 104 3.13 -22.48 1.43
C GLY A 104 2.03 -21.90 2.32
N GLU A 105 1.83 -20.57 2.34
CA GLU A 105 0.72 -19.92 3.02
C GLU A 105 -0.56 -19.99 2.18
N SER A 106 -1.73 -20.12 2.84
CA SER A 106 -3.01 -20.05 2.17
C SER A 106 -3.37 -18.60 1.81
N PHE A 107 -4.05 -18.41 0.68
CA PHE A 107 -4.52 -17.09 0.25
C PHE A 107 -5.36 -16.39 1.33
N HIS A 108 -6.24 -17.11 2.03
CA HIS A 108 -7.09 -16.53 3.08
C HIS A 108 -6.27 -15.87 4.20
N LYS A 109 -5.19 -16.53 4.64
CA LYS A 109 -4.33 -15.98 5.68
C LYS A 109 -3.54 -14.75 5.21
N ALA A 110 -3.13 -14.73 3.95
CA ALA A 110 -2.52 -13.56 3.33
C ALA A 110 -3.54 -12.42 3.15
N TYR A 111 -4.79 -12.74 2.85
CA TYR A 111 -5.90 -11.80 2.73
C TYR A 111 -6.25 -11.15 4.07
N ASP A 112 -6.33 -11.91 5.16
CA ASP A 112 -6.53 -11.36 6.50
C ASP A 112 -5.40 -10.40 6.90
N ARG A 113 -4.16 -10.74 6.52
CA ARG A 113 -3.01 -9.86 6.72
C ARG A 113 -3.13 -8.60 5.85
N ALA A 114 -3.53 -8.72 4.59
CA ALA A 114 -3.75 -7.60 3.70
C ALA A 114 -4.77 -6.63 4.30
N LEU A 115 -5.90 -7.11 4.82
CA LEU A 115 -6.92 -6.30 5.50
C LEU A 115 -6.39 -5.55 6.73
N SER A 116 -5.35 -6.07 7.40
CA SER A 116 -4.76 -5.42 8.58
C SER A 116 -3.78 -4.27 8.23
N THR A 117 -3.33 -4.19 6.98
CA THR A 117 -2.48 -3.07 6.51
C THR A 117 -3.29 -1.79 6.36
N ASP A 118 -2.64 -0.63 6.42
CA ASP A 118 -3.35 0.64 6.25
C ASP A 118 -3.96 0.77 4.85
N MET A 119 -3.31 0.19 3.83
CA MET A 119 -3.87 0.11 2.48
C MET A 119 -5.08 -0.82 2.43
N GLY A 120 -5.03 -2.00 3.05
CA GLY A 120 -6.17 -2.92 3.12
C GLY A 120 -7.37 -2.33 3.85
N LYS A 121 -7.15 -1.58 4.94
CA LYS A 121 -8.21 -0.84 5.64
C LYS A 121 -8.84 0.22 4.73
N ALA A 122 -8.04 0.98 4.00
CA ALA A 122 -8.52 2.00 3.07
C ALA A 122 -9.34 1.38 1.91
N LEU A 123 -8.89 0.26 1.37
CA LEU A 123 -9.61 -0.48 0.32
C LEU A 123 -10.92 -1.08 0.85
N MET A 124 -10.92 -1.62 2.07
CA MET A 124 -12.13 -2.10 2.73
C MET A 124 -13.14 -0.97 2.94
N GLN A 125 -12.68 0.19 3.42
CA GLN A 125 -13.53 1.37 3.57
C GLN A 125 -14.08 1.87 2.23
N THR A 126 -13.26 1.85 1.17
CA THR A 126 -13.68 2.22 -0.19
C THR A 126 -14.76 1.26 -0.71
N ARG A 127 -14.60 -0.05 -0.47
CA ARG A 127 -15.60 -1.07 -0.82
C ARG A 127 -16.90 -0.84 -0.08
N ASP A 128 -16.84 -0.58 1.22
CA ASP A 128 -18.02 -0.38 2.06
C ASP A 128 -18.75 0.91 1.67
N ASP A 129 -18.02 2.01 1.42
CA ASP A 129 -18.60 3.28 0.94
C ASP A 129 -19.24 3.14 -0.45
N ALA A 130 -18.60 2.40 -1.36
CA ALA A 130 -19.16 2.12 -2.67
C ALA A 130 -20.46 1.30 -2.57
N GLN A 131 -20.52 0.34 -1.65
CA GLN A 131 -21.74 -0.43 -1.39
C GLN A 131 -22.86 0.46 -0.83
N GLU A 132 -22.54 1.39 0.07
CA GLU A 132 -23.51 2.36 0.58
C GLU A 132 -24.02 3.28 -0.53
N LEU A 133 -23.15 3.77 -1.41
CA LEU A 133 -23.56 4.58 -2.56
C LEU A 133 -24.47 3.81 -3.54
N GLU A 134 -24.21 2.51 -3.75
CA GLU A 134 -25.06 1.65 -4.58
C GLU A 134 -26.49 1.55 -4.00
N ARG A 135 -26.60 1.47 -2.68
CA ARG A 135 -27.88 1.37 -1.95
C ARG A 135 -28.52 2.72 -1.62
N GLY A 136 -27.81 3.83 -1.83
CA GLY A 136 -28.23 5.16 -1.39
C GLY A 136 -28.15 5.38 0.13
N GLY A 137 -27.25 4.65 0.79
CA GLY A 137 -26.95 4.75 2.21
C GLY A 137 -25.90 5.81 2.56
N VAL A 138 -25.39 5.74 3.79
CA VAL A 138 -24.51 6.76 4.37
C VAL A 138 -23.06 6.27 4.32
N THR A 139 -22.19 6.99 3.60
CA THR A 139 -20.75 6.69 3.52
C THR A 139 -19.97 7.20 4.74
N SER A 140 -18.76 6.68 4.89
CA SER A 140 -17.79 7.11 5.89
C SER A 140 -17.44 8.60 5.78
N MET A 141 -17.46 9.16 4.56
CA MET A 141 -17.28 10.59 4.31
C MET A 141 -18.41 11.41 4.95
N HIS A 142 -19.68 11.00 4.77
CA HIS A 142 -20.82 11.67 5.43
C HIS A 142 -20.70 11.60 6.96
N LEU A 143 -20.23 10.48 7.51
CA LEU A 143 -20.01 10.34 8.95
C LEU A 143 -18.86 11.22 9.44
N ALA A 144 -17.77 11.33 8.68
CA ALA A 144 -16.64 12.19 9.00
C ALA A 144 -17.04 13.67 8.98
N GLU A 145 -17.84 14.08 7.99
CA GLU A 145 -18.39 15.42 7.89
C GLU A 145 -19.35 15.73 9.06
N ALA A 146 -20.23 14.79 9.42
CA ALA A 146 -21.11 14.94 10.58
C ALA A 146 -20.31 15.08 11.89
N ARG A 147 -19.22 14.31 12.07
CA ARG A 147 -18.33 14.43 13.23
C ARG A 147 -17.61 15.77 13.26
N LYS A 148 -17.14 16.27 12.12
CA LYS A 148 -16.53 17.60 11.99
C LYS A 148 -17.51 18.69 12.38
N ASN A 149 -18.77 18.58 11.95
CA ASN A 149 -19.84 19.54 12.27
C ASN A 149 -20.23 19.50 13.75
N LEU A 150 -20.18 18.33 14.40
CA LEU A 150 -20.37 18.22 15.85
C LEU A 150 -19.23 18.89 16.63
N LEU A 151 -17.99 18.71 16.20
CA LEU A 151 -16.80 19.31 16.83
C LEU A 151 -16.72 20.82 16.61
N SER A 152 -17.16 21.33 15.46
CA SER A 152 -17.26 22.76 15.17
C SER A 152 -18.50 23.42 15.81
N GLY A 153 -19.56 22.65 16.04
CA GLY A 153 -20.81 23.11 16.68
C GLY A 153 -20.74 23.32 18.19
N THR A 154 -19.72 22.78 18.89
CA THR A 154 -19.55 22.96 20.34
C THR A 154 -18.88 24.28 20.75
N GLY A 155 -18.56 25.17 19.81
CA GLY A 155 -17.92 26.48 20.05
C GLY A 155 -18.85 27.69 20.17
N SER A 156 -20.16 27.56 19.91
CA SER A 156 -21.10 28.69 19.93
C SER A 156 -22.15 28.56 21.04
N ARG A 157 -21.70 28.50 22.30
CA ARG A 157 -22.46 29.12 23.40
C ARG A 157 -21.91 30.51 23.64
N GLN A 158 -22.36 31.47 22.85
CA GLN A 158 -22.31 32.86 23.29
C GLN A 158 -23.57 33.13 24.10
N GLY A 159 -23.39 33.23 25.41
CA GLY A 159 -24.34 33.91 26.27
C GLY A 159 -24.39 35.40 25.93
N GLY A 160 -25.58 35.97 26.00
CA GLY A 160 -25.85 37.38 25.81
C GLY A 160 -27.30 37.66 26.21
N ASN A 161 -27.46 38.13 27.44
CA ASN A 161 -28.70 38.46 28.13
C ASN A 161 -29.45 39.68 27.55
N ALA A 162 -30.72 39.79 27.97
CA ALA A 162 -31.57 40.99 28.06
C ALA A 162 -32.18 41.48 26.72
N ALA A 163 -33.41 41.96 26.61
CA ALA A 163 -34.44 42.41 27.55
C ALA A 163 -35.81 42.23 26.84
N THR A 164 -36.91 41.94 27.54
CA THR A 164 -38.03 42.89 27.75
C THR A 164 -38.37 43.67 26.47
N GLU A 165 -39.51 43.44 25.81
CA GLU A 165 -40.76 44.12 26.15
C GLU A 165 -41.98 43.32 25.66
N MET A 166 -42.91 43.13 26.60
CA MET A 166 -44.34 42.94 26.37
C MET A 166 -44.97 44.29 25.99
N GLU A 167 -46.18 44.21 25.45
CA GLU A 167 -47.16 45.29 25.24
C GLU A 167 -46.94 46.09 23.94
N GLY A 168 -47.93 46.29 23.06
CA GLY A 168 -49.34 45.96 23.02
C GLY A 168 -49.91 46.47 21.69
#